data_AF-A0A060D7L5-F1
#
_entry.id   AF-A0A060D7L5-F1
#
_cell.length_a   1.000
_cell.length_b   1.000
_cell.length_c   1.000
_cell.angle_alpha   90.00
_cell.angle_beta   90.00
_cell.angle_gamma   90.00
#
_symmetry.space_group_name_H-M   'P 1'
#
loop_
_entity.id
_entity.type
_entity.pdbx_description
1 polymer ?
#
loop_
_entity_poly.entity_id
_entity_poly.type
_entity_poly.pdbx_seq_one_letter_code
_entity_poly.pdbx_strand_id
1 'polypeptide(L)'
;MEKSISKRGVYIVRYADDFLVLCNEENKLSKVRQKIEVFLAYMGLELSKEKTKITHTAYFPKKENNGIDFLSFNFVNYKVGIHKSAKDNHGNLTGWMFRNQSSTKSINKHLNNI
;
A
#
# COMPACT_ATOMS: atom_id res chain seq x y z
N MET A 1 16.01 8.90 1.99
CA MET A 1 14.62 8.49 2.21
C MET A 1 14.50 7.08 2.77
N GLU A 2 15.05 6.05 2.10
CA GLU A 2 14.97 4.65 2.56
C GLU A 2 15.69 4.39 3.89
N LYS A 3 16.96 4.83 4.01
CA LYS A 3 17.73 4.69 5.27
C LYS A 3 17.11 5.41 6.47
N SER A 4 16.40 6.52 6.24
CA SER A 4 15.74 7.33 7.28
C SER A 4 14.41 6.73 7.78
N ILE A 5 13.85 5.76 7.05
CA ILE A 5 12.53 5.17 7.33
C ILE A 5 12.64 3.67 7.68
N SER A 6 13.80 3.04 7.44
CA SER A 6 14.13 1.68 7.88
C SER A 6 14.21 1.58 9.42
N LYS A 7 13.06 1.48 10.06
CA LYS A 7 12.87 1.11 11.46
C LYS A 7 11.89 -0.07 11.46
N ARG A 8 12.10 -1.07 12.34
CA ARG A 8 11.25 -2.29 12.40
C ARG A 8 9.76 -1.91 12.31
N GLY A 9 9.06 -2.39 11.27
CA GLY A 9 7.62 -2.19 11.08
C GLY A 9 7.20 -1.04 10.17
N VAL A 10 8.12 -0.36 9.48
CA VAL A 10 7.79 0.53 8.34
C VAL A 10 8.56 0.07 7.10
N TYR A 11 7.84 -0.18 6.01
CA TYR A 11 8.42 -0.59 4.73
C TYR A 11 8.11 0.46 3.67
N ILE A 12 9.07 0.71 2.78
CA ILE A 12 8.90 1.62 1.64
C ILE A 12 9.22 0.87 0.36
N VAL A 13 8.35 1.05 -0.63
CA VAL A 13 8.57 0.64 -2.02
C VAL A 13 8.52 1.90 -2.86
N ARG A 14 9.53 2.16 -3.69
CA ARG A 14 9.58 3.32 -4.59
C ARG A 14 9.71 2.86 -6.02
N TYR A 15 8.96 3.49 -6.91
CA TYR A 15 9.06 3.35 -8.36
C TYR A 15 9.01 4.73 -9.01
N ALA A 16 10.15 5.22 -9.50
CA ALA A 16 10.32 6.60 -9.96
C ALA A 16 9.78 7.61 -8.91
N ASP A 17 8.73 8.36 -9.28
CA ASP A 17 8.10 9.37 -8.43
C ASP A 17 6.98 8.79 -7.56
N ASP A 18 6.49 7.59 -7.87
CA ASP A 18 5.46 6.89 -7.08
C ASP A 18 6.11 6.09 -5.95
N PHE A 19 5.55 6.18 -4.75
CA PHE A 19 6.02 5.40 -3.61
C PHE A 19 4.85 4.88 -2.77
N LEU A 20 5.08 3.73 -2.14
CA LEU A 20 4.16 3.06 -1.25
C LEU A 20 4.84 2.89 0.11
N VAL A 21 4.17 3.33 1.17
CA VAL A 21 4.63 3.15 2.56
C VAL A 21 3.68 2.18 3.25
N LEU A 22 4.22 1.09 3.78
CA LEU A 22 3.48 0.10 4.55
C LEU A 22 3.87 0.19 6.03
N CYS A 23 2.87 0.30 6.90
CA CYS A 23 3.07 0.30 8.35
C CYS A 23 1.89 -0.36 9.05
N ASN A 24 2.15 -0.97 10.20
CA ASN A 24 1.11 -1.61 11.01
C ASN A 24 0.26 -0.61 11.81
N GLU A 25 0.77 0.60 12.06
CA GLU A 25 0.10 1.62 12.87
C GLU A 25 -0.20 2.88 12.07
N GLU A 26 -1.43 3.35 12.10
CA GLU A 26 -1.87 4.57 11.41
C GLU A 26 -1.15 5.83 11.93
N ASN A 27 -0.94 5.91 13.25
CA ASN A 27 -0.20 7.02 13.88
C ASN A 27 1.23 7.14 13.35
N LYS A 28 1.89 6.01 13.05
CA LYS A 28 3.23 6.00 12.43
C LYS A 28 3.16 6.48 10.99
N LEU A 29 2.12 6.11 10.25
CA LEU A 29 1.93 6.53 8.87
C LEU A 29 1.74 8.04 8.75
N SER A 30 0.98 8.66 9.67
CA SER A 30 0.81 10.12 9.73
C SER A 30 2.15 10.84 9.97
N LYS A 31 2.97 10.34 10.91
CA LYS A 31 4.32 10.87 11.14
C LYS A 31 5.25 10.69 9.93
N VAL A 32 5.15 9.57 9.22
CA VAL A 32 5.94 9.33 8.02
C VAL A 32 5.52 10.30 6.92
N ARG A 33 4.21 10.54 6.73
CA ARG A 33 3.70 11.53 5.78
C ARG A 33 4.31 12.91 6.02
N GLN A 34 4.27 13.40 7.27
CA GLN A 34 4.87 14.70 7.63
C GLN A 34 6.37 14.76 7.30
N LYS A 35 7.11 13.69 7.60
CA LYS A 35 8.54 13.61 7.26
C LYS A 35 8.80 13.65 5.76
N ILE A 36 7.94 13.01 4.97
CA ILE A 36 8.04 13.02 3.49
C ILE A 36 7.73 14.42 2.96
N GLU A 37 6.71 15.10 3.50
CA GLU A 37 6.36 16.48 3.13
C GLU A 37 7.54 17.43 3.37
N VAL A 38 8.18 17.36 4.54
CA VAL A 38 9.36 18.18 4.85
C VAL A 38 10.54 17.87 3.91
N PHE A 39 10.76 16.59 3.60
CA PHE A 39 11.83 16.17 2.70
C PHE A 39 11.61 16.65 1.26
N LEU A 40 10.37 16.58 0.77
CA LEU A 40 10.02 17.06 -0.57
C LEU A 40 10.06 18.59 -0.64
N ALA A 41 9.63 19.28 0.41
CA ALA A 41 9.70 20.75 0.47
C ALA A 41 11.14 21.26 0.34
N TYR A 42 12.12 20.55 0.91
CA TYR A 42 13.54 20.86 0.73
C TYR A 42 13.99 20.79 -0.74
N MET A 43 13.34 19.95 -1.55
CA MET A 43 13.58 19.82 -2.99
C MET A 43 12.67 20.71 -3.85
N GLY A 44 11.80 21.52 -3.23
CA GLY A 44 10.81 22.34 -3.93
C GLY A 44 9.63 21.53 -4.51
N LEU A 45 9.37 20.34 -3.99
CA LEU A 45 8.28 19.45 -4.42
C LEU A 45 7.18 19.36 -3.35
N GLU A 46 5.94 19.15 -3.79
CA GLU A 46 4.78 18.99 -2.89
C GLU A 46 4.04 17.67 -3.17
N LEU A 47 3.42 17.10 -2.13
CA LEU A 47 2.56 15.93 -2.28
C LEU A 47 1.21 16.33 -2.86
N SER A 48 0.81 15.66 -3.94
CA SER A 48 -0.55 15.78 -4.47
C SER A 48 -1.57 15.21 -3.48
N LYS A 49 -2.49 16.07 -3.02
CA LYS A 49 -3.59 15.69 -2.11
C LYS A 49 -4.52 14.64 -2.69
N GLU A 50 -4.70 14.64 -4.01
CA GLU A 50 -5.59 13.70 -4.72
C GLU A 50 -4.98 12.30 -4.86
N LYS A 51 -3.66 12.23 -5.07
CA LYS A 51 -2.94 10.94 -5.23
C LYS A 51 -2.63 10.30 -3.88
N THR A 52 -2.45 11.09 -2.83
CA THR A 52 -1.98 10.60 -1.52
C THR A 52 -3.14 10.11 -0.66
N LYS A 53 -3.39 8.79 -0.67
CA LYS A 53 -4.44 8.16 0.12
C LYS A 53 -3.86 7.22 1.18
N ILE A 54 -4.34 7.35 2.41
CA ILE A 54 -4.08 6.39 3.48
C ILE A 54 -5.18 5.34 3.43
N THR A 55 -4.83 4.08 3.19
CA THR A 55 -5.78 2.95 3.16
C THR A 55 -5.23 1.74 3.91
N HIS A 56 -6.13 0.82 4.26
CA HIS A 56 -5.77 -0.46 4.83
C HIS A 56 -5.71 -1.51 3.73
N THR A 57 -4.73 -2.42 3.81
CA THR A 57 -4.58 -3.53 2.87
C THR A 57 -5.65 -4.61 3.07
N ALA A 58 -6.28 -4.69 4.25
CA ALA A 58 -7.28 -5.69 4.56
C ALA A 58 -8.61 -5.44 3.83
N TYR A 59 -9.19 -6.51 3.27
CA TYR A 59 -10.52 -6.53 2.68
C TYR A 59 -11.57 -6.34 3.77
N PHE A 60 -12.39 -5.30 3.62
CA PHE A 60 -13.56 -5.06 4.47
C PHE A 60 -14.81 -5.13 3.60
N PRO A 61 -15.72 -6.11 3.81
CA PRO A 61 -16.91 -6.29 2.96
C PRO A 61 -17.85 -5.08 2.95
N LYS A 62 -17.72 -4.14 3.89
CA LYS A 62 -18.51 -2.90 3.98
C LYS A 62 -17.84 -1.64 3.41
N LYS A 63 -16.60 -1.72 2.90
CA LYS A 63 -15.86 -0.54 2.39
C LYS A 63 -15.65 -0.68 0.89
N GLU A 64 -16.06 0.33 0.12
CA GLU A 64 -15.95 0.31 -1.35
C GLU A 64 -14.50 0.29 -1.86
N ASN A 65 -13.55 0.74 -1.04
CA ASN A 65 -12.13 0.77 -1.39
C ASN A 65 -11.37 -0.33 -0.63
N ASN A 66 -11.31 -1.52 -1.22
CA ASN A 66 -10.57 -2.65 -0.67
C ASN A 66 -9.15 -2.71 -1.23
N GLY A 67 -8.17 -2.72 -0.33
CA GLY A 67 -6.76 -2.83 -0.68
C GLY A 67 -6.12 -1.52 -1.14
N ILE A 68 -5.01 -1.66 -1.85
CA ILE A 68 -4.13 -0.58 -2.27
C ILE A 68 -3.89 -0.71 -3.78
N ASP A 69 -4.17 0.35 -4.53
CA ASP A 69 -3.78 0.45 -5.94
C ASP A 69 -2.36 1.03 -6.04
N PHE A 70 -1.43 0.32 -6.68
CA PHE A 70 -0.08 0.79 -6.94
C PHE A 70 0.44 0.22 -8.28
N LEU A 71 0.97 1.08 -9.16
CA LEU A 71 1.47 0.73 -10.50
C LEU A 71 0.49 -0.13 -11.32
N SER A 72 -0.77 0.30 -11.41
CA SER A 72 -1.84 -0.41 -12.13
C SER A 72 -2.25 -1.77 -11.54
N PHE A 73 -1.66 -2.22 -10.44
CA PHE A 73 -2.05 -3.41 -9.69
C PHE A 73 -2.83 -3.05 -8.44
N ASN A 74 -3.75 -3.91 -8.05
CA ASN A 74 -4.53 -3.84 -6.82
C ASN A 74 -4.05 -4.95 -5.86
N PHE A 75 -3.66 -4.53 -4.66
CA PHE A 75 -3.10 -5.36 -3.61
C PHE A 75 -4.09 -5.48 -2.45
N VAL A 76 -4.58 -6.70 -2.19
CA VAL A 76 -5.59 -6.96 -1.16
C VAL A 76 -5.19 -8.14 -0.29
N ASN A 77 -5.29 -7.97 1.03
CA ASN A 77 -5.24 -9.06 2.00
C ASN A 77 -6.65 -9.43 2.42
N TYR A 78 -7.02 -10.71 2.33
CA TYR A 78 -8.34 -11.18 2.73
C TYR A 78 -8.21 -12.36 3.70
N LYS A 79 -9.18 -12.45 4.60
CA LYS A 79 -9.21 -13.51 5.61
C LYS A 79 -9.59 -14.83 4.95
N VAL A 80 -8.86 -15.89 5.28
CA VAL A 80 -9.05 -17.23 4.74
C VAL A 80 -9.02 -18.28 5.85
N GLY A 81 -9.55 -19.46 5.55
CA GLY A 81 -9.43 -20.62 6.44
C GLY A 81 -8.00 -21.18 6.50
N ILE A 82 -7.78 -22.07 7.47
CA ILE A 82 -6.45 -22.63 7.79
C ILE A 82 -5.72 -23.25 6.60
N HIS A 83 -6.44 -23.88 5.66
CA HIS A 83 -5.86 -24.58 4.51
C HIS A 83 -5.36 -23.67 3.40
N LYS A 84 -5.84 -22.42 3.35
CA LYS A 84 -5.48 -21.42 2.33
C LYS A 84 -4.66 -20.27 2.90
N SER A 85 -4.40 -20.26 4.20
CA SER A 85 -3.67 -19.19 4.86
C SER A 85 -2.20 -19.20 4.45
N ALA A 86 -1.68 -18.00 4.19
CA ALA A 86 -0.25 -17.78 4.11
C ALA A 86 0.42 -18.04 5.47
N LYS A 87 1.69 -18.42 5.43
CA LYS A 87 2.54 -18.63 6.60
C LYS A 87 3.47 -17.45 6.80
N ASP A 88 3.82 -17.15 8.04
CA ASP A 88 4.89 -16.21 8.36
C ASP A 88 6.28 -16.85 8.18
N ASN A 89 7.35 -16.07 8.41
CA ASN A 89 8.73 -16.57 8.35
C ASN A 89 9.06 -17.60 9.45
N HIS A 90 8.22 -17.75 10.47
CA HIS A 90 8.36 -18.72 11.55
C HIS A 90 7.52 -19.99 11.32
N GLY A 91 6.78 -20.07 10.21
CA GLY A 91 5.92 -21.20 9.85
C GLY A 91 4.49 -21.14 10.42
N ASN A 92 4.13 -20.11 11.17
CA ASN A 92 2.79 -19.95 11.74
C ASN A 92 1.79 -19.46 10.68
N LEU A 93 0.55 -19.94 10.76
CA LEU A 93 -0.52 -19.47 9.89
C LEU A 93 -0.98 -18.06 10.27
N THR A 94 -0.99 -17.15 9.29
CA THR A 94 -1.38 -15.76 9.50
C THR A 94 -2.90 -15.56 9.59
N GLY A 95 -3.69 -16.47 9.02
CA GLY A 95 -5.13 -16.32 8.81
C GLY A 95 -5.50 -15.49 7.57
N TRP A 96 -4.51 -15.09 6.77
CA TRP A 96 -4.68 -14.19 5.63
C TRP A 96 -4.10 -14.81 4.36
N MET A 97 -4.68 -14.44 3.22
CA MET A 97 -4.09 -14.64 1.91
C MET A 97 -4.01 -13.30 1.19
N PHE A 98 -2.94 -13.13 0.43
CA PHE A 98 -2.71 -11.96 -0.39
C PHE A 98 -3.17 -12.24 -1.82
N ARG A 99 -3.81 -11.25 -2.44
CA ARG A 99 -4.19 -11.27 -3.85
C ARG A 99 -3.59 -10.05 -4.54
N ASN A 100 -2.92 -10.30 -5.65
CA ASN A 100 -2.42 -9.30 -6.59
C ASN A 100 -3.17 -9.48 -7.91
N GLN A 101 -3.94 -8.48 -8.31
CA GLN A 101 -4.69 -8.48 -9.57
C GLN A 101 -4.55 -7.13 -10.25
N SER A 102 -4.75 -7.08 -11.56
CA SER A 102 -4.82 -5.80 -12.28
C SER A 102 -5.95 -4.94 -11.72
N SER A 103 -5.68 -3.65 -11.54
CA SER A 103 -6.70 -2.71 -11.06
C SER A 103 -7.79 -2.51 -12.10
N THR A 104 -9.05 -2.43 -11.66
CA THR A 104 -10.21 -2.19 -12.55
C THR A 104 -10.02 -0.92 -13.38
N LYS A 105 -9.41 0.12 -12.79
CA LYS A 105 -9.07 1.37 -13.48
C LYS A 105 -8.12 1.14 -14.66
N SER A 106 -7.07 0.35 -14.48
CA SER A 106 -6.12 0.05 -15.55
C SER A 106 -6.75 -0.81 -16.65
N ILE A 107 -7.59 -1.78 -16.27
CA ILE A 107 -8.31 -2.62 -17.23
C ILE A 107 -9.22 -1.73 -18.09
N ASN A 108 -10.06 -0.90 -17.46
CA ASN A 108 -10.99 -0.02 -18.18
C ASN A 108 -10.24 0.99 -19.05
N LYS A 109 -9.14 1.57 -18.55
CA LYS A 109 -8.29 2.46 -19.35
C LYS A 109 -7.74 1.78 -20.60
N HIS A 110 -7.31 0.52 -20.48
CA HIS A 110 -6.83 -0.24 -21.62
C HIS A 110 -7.96 -0.54 -22.60
N LEU A 111 -9.12 -1.01 -22.12
CA LEU A 111 -10.29 -1.32 -22.95
C LEU A 111 -10.85 -0.10 -23.70
N ASN A 112 -10.82 1.09 -23.08
CA ASN A 112 -11.27 2.33 -23.72
C ASN A 112 -10.30 2.87 -24.78
N ASN A 113 -9.06 2.38 -24.80
CA ASN A 113 -8.03 2.79 -25.75
C ASN A 113 -7.88 1.81 -26.93
N ILE A 114 -8.73 0.78 -26.99
CA ILE A 114 -8.89 -0.16 -28.12
C ILE A 114 -10.04 0.33 -28.97
#